data_AF-A0A1Y0VWL8-F1
#
_entry.id   AF-A0A1Y0VWL8-F1
#
_cell.length_a   1.000
_cell.length_b   1.000
_cell.length_c   1.000
_cell.angle_alpha   90.00
_cell.angle_beta   90.00
_cell.angle_gamma   90.00
#
_symmetry.space_group_name_H-M   'P 1'
#
loop_
_entity.id
_entity.type
_entity.pdbx_description
1 polymer ?
#
loop_
_entity_poly.entity_id
_entity_poly.type
_entity_poly.pdbx_seq_one_letter_code
_entity_poly.pdbx_strand_id
1 'polypeptide(L)' 'MQLDQNLALNEEQQSAYNLITQAIEDKNAKPILVEGVTGSGKTEVYLQSIQQVIKKGKLLFYWFQKFP' A
#
# COMPACT_ATOMS: atom_id res chain seq x y z
N MET A 1 -2.69 -10.38 -14.50
CA MET A 1 -2.74 -10.90 -13.12
C MET A 1 -4.11 -10.56 -12.57
N GLN A 2 -4.94 -11.56 -12.31
CA GLN A 2 -6.20 -11.38 -11.62
C GLN A 2 -5.85 -11.35 -10.13
N LEU A 3 -5.96 -10.18 -9.50
CA LEU A 3 -5.79 -10.04 -8.06
C LEU A 3 -7.11 -10.51 -7.47
N ASP A 4 -7.09 -11.69 -6.84
CA ASP A 4 -8.26 -12.30 -6.22
C ASP A 4 -8.93 -11.34 -5.23
N GLN A 5 -10.25 -11.53 -5.08
CA GLN A 5 -11.22 -10.80 -4.25
C GLN A 5 -10.60 -9.82 -3.24
N ASN A 6 -10.84 -8.52 -3.45
CA ASN A 6 -10.42 -7.44 -2.56
C ASN A 6 -10.95 -7.72 -1.14
N LEU A 7 -10.07 -8.13 -0.21
CA LEU A 7 -10.50 -8.49 1.13
C LEU A 7 -10.99 -7.25 1.86
N ALA A 8 -12.02 -7.41 2.70
CA ALA A 8 -12.46 -6.32 3.56
C ALA A 8 -11.35 -5.98 4.56
N LEU A 9 -10.82 -4.76 4.48
CA LEU A 9 -9.82 -4.26 5.42
C LEU A 9 -10.47 -4.02 6.78
N ASN A 10 -9.77 -4.39 7.85
CA ASN A 10 -10.17 -3.95 9.19
C ASN A 10 -9.88 -2.45 9.39
N GLU A 11 -10.28 -1.87 10.52
CA GLU A 11 -10.15 -0.43 10.76
C GLU A 11 -8.70 0.08 10.67
N GLU A 12 -7.74 -0.65 11.23
CA GLU A 12 -6.32 -0.27 11.20
C GLU A 12 -5.75 -0.33 9.78
N GLN A 13 -6.04 -1.41 9.06
CA GLN A 13 -5.64 -1.60 7.67
C GLN A 13 -6.27 -0.56 6.75
N GLN A 14 -7.55 -0.23 6.97
CA GLN A 14 -8.26 0.79 6.21
C GLN A 14 -7.66 2.17 6.46
N SER A 15 -7.27 2.48 7.70
CA SER A 15 -6.56 3.72 8.04
C SER A 15 -5.22 3.82 7.31
N ALA A 16 -4.42 2.75 7.33
CA ALA A 16 -3.15 2.70 6.59
C ALA A 16 -3.36 2.85 5.08
N TYR A 17 -4.35 2.15 4.50
CA TYR A 17 -4.70 2.26 3.10
C TYR A 17 -5.15 3.69 2.72
N ASN A 18 -5.97 4.34 3.55
CA ASN A 18 -6.41 5.71 3.32
C ASN A 18 -5.24 6.69 3.32
N LEU A 19 -4.32 6.54 4.28
CA LEU A 19 -3.10 7.36 4.35
C LEU A 19 -2.22 7.17 3.09
N ILE A 20 -2.03 5.93 2.64
CA ILE A 20 -1.25 5.62 1.43
C ILE A 20 -1.95 6.20 0.19
N THR A 21 -3.26 6.02 0.05
CA THR A 21 -3.99 6.50 -1.13
C THR A 21 -4.07 8.02 -1.23
N GLN A 22 -4.12 8.72 -0.10
CA GLN A 22 -3.97 10.18 -0.06
C GLN A 22 -2.56 10.58 -0.52
N ALA A 23 -1.53 9.91 -0.01
CA ALA A 23 -0.14 10.18 -0.40
C ALA A 23 0.15 9.91 -1.88
N ILE A 24 -0.56 8.96 -2.52
CA ILE A 24 -0.43 8.72 -3.96
C ILE A 24 -0.76 9.99 -4.76
N GLU A 25 -1.70 10.82 -4.32
CA GLU A 25 -2.11 12.04 -5.02
C GLU A 25 -1.30 13.29 -4.65
N ASP A 26 -0.56 13.23 -3.54
CA ASP A 26 0.26 14.35 -3.08
C ASP A 26 1.68 14.29 -3.70
N LYS A 27 2.04 15.35 -4.44
CA LYS A 27 3.38 15.49 -5.03
C LYS A 27 4.49 15.66 -3.98
N ASN A 28 4.14 16.03 -2.75
CA ASN A 28 5.06 16.23 -1.63
C ASN A 28 4.95 15.14 -0.56
N ALA A 29 4.33 14.00 -0.89
CA ALA A 29 4.18 12.91 0.05
C ALA A 29 5.53 12.45 0.63
N LYS A 30 5.56 12.24 1.95
CA LYS A 30 6.72 11.68 2.64
C LYS A 30 6.68 10.14 2.60
N PRO A 31 7.83 9.46 2.76
CA PRO A 31 7.85 8.02 2.92
C PRO A 31 6.94 7.57 4.06
N ILE A 32 6.14 6.53 3.81
CA ILE A 32 5.21 5.94 4.78
C ILE A 32 5.79 4.59 5.21
N LEU A 33 5.94 4.42 6.53
CA LEU A 33 6.22 3.12 7.14
C LEU A 33 4.90 2.51 7.61
N VAL A 34 4.57 1.32 7.10
CA VAL A 34 3.44 0.53 7.58
C VAL A 34 3.96 -0.44 8.64
N GLU A 35 3.76 -0.08 9.90
CA GLU A 35 4.14 -0.92 11.03
C GLU A 35 3.11 -2.04 11.27
N GLY A 36 3.57 -3.17 11.80
CA GLY A 36 2.68 -4.23 12.23
C GLY A 36 3.41 -5.53 12.53
N VAL A 37 2.77 -6.41 13.28
CA VAL A 37 3.28 -7.74 13.61
C VAL A 37 3.11 -8.73 12.46
N THR A 38 3.81 -9.88 12.50
CA THR A 38 3.59 -10.97 11.54
C THR A 38 2.15 -11.47 11.65
N GLY A 39 1.48 -11.70 10.51
CA GLY A 39 0.07 -12.13 10.48
C GLY A 39 -0.96 -11.00 10.54
N SER A 40 -0.56 -9.73 10.66
CA SER A 40 -1.49 -8.58 10.71
C SER A 40 -2.12 -8.19 9.36
N GLY A 41 -1.85 -8.94 8.28
CA GLY A 41 -2.42 -8.68 6.96
C GLY A 41 -1.84 -7.48 6.20
N LYS A 42 -0.62 -7.00 6.51
CA LYS A 42 0.03 -5.89 5.79
C LYS A 42 0.10 -6.10 4.27
N THR A 43 0.28 -7.35 3.84
CA THR A 43 0.29 -7.73 2.42
C THR A 43 -0.95 -7.25 1.70
N GLU A 44 -2.13 -7.37 2.31
CA GLU A 44 -3.37 -6.94 1.70
C GLU A 44 -3.41 -5.42 1.49
N VAL A 45 -3.00 -4.65 2.51
CA VAL A 45 -2.87 -3.19 2.40
C VAL A 45 -1.96 -2.81 1.23
N TYR A 46 -0.80 -3.47 1.09
CA TYR A 46 0.09 -3.21 -0.04
C TYR A 46 -0.56 -3.54 -1.39
N LEU A 47 -1.23 -4.70 -1.52
CA LEU A 47 -1.87 -5.11 -2.76
C LEU A 47 -2.98 -4.15 -3.18
N GLN A 48 -3.85 -3.74 -2.26
CA GLN A 48 -4.91 -2.79 -2.55
C GLN A 48 -4.37 -1.40 -2.90
N SER A 49 -3.34 -0.92 -2.18
CA SER A 49 -2.69 0.35 -2.51
C SER A 49 -2.01 0.32 -3.88
N ILE A 50 -1.36 -0.78 -4.24
CA ILE A 50 -0.76 -0.99 -5.58
C ILE A 50 -1.84 -0.94 -6.66
N GLN A 51 -2.99 -1.58 -6.44
CA GLN A 51 -4.12 -1.49 -7.38
C GLN A 51 -4.56 -0.05 -7.61
N GLN A 52 -4.57 0.79 -6.57
CA GLN A 52 -4.90 2.21 -6.72
C GLN A 52 -3.86 2.98 -7.55
N VAL A 53 -2.57 2.74 -7.32
CA VAL A 53 -1.49 3.32 -8.15
C VAL A 53 -1.71 2.99 -9.62
N ILE A 54 -1.98 1.71 -9.93
CA ILE A 54 -2.20 1.23 -11.30
C ILE A 54 -3.48 1.84 -11.90
N LYS A 55 -4.59 1.88 -11.15
CA LYS A 55 -5.85 2.51 -11.59
C LYS A 55 -5.69 3.99 -11.92
N LYS A 56 -4.75 4.68 -11.26
CA LYS A 56 -4.41 6.09 -11.52
C LYS A 56 -3.42 6.28 -12.67
N GLY A 57 -3.05 5.21 -13.37
CA GLY A 57 -2.07 5.24 -14.46
C GLY A 57 -0.65 5.58 -14.01
N LYS A 58 -0.35 5.44 -12.72
CA LYS A 58 0.99 5.67 -12.15
C LYS A 58 1.78 4.37 -12.18
N LEU A 59 3.10 4.47 -12.27
CA LEU A 59 4.02 3.33 -12.28
C LEU A 59 4.46 3.00 -10.84
N LEU A 60 4.49 1.72 -10.50
CA LEU A 60 5.01 1.23 -9.23
C LEU A 60 6.49 0.86 -9.39
N PHE A 61 7.33 1.39 -8.49
CA PHE A 61 8.72 0.97 -8.36
C PHE A 61 8.90 0.23 -7.03
N TYR A 62 9.43 -1.00 -7.10
CA TYR A 62 9.86 -1.75 -5.91
C TYR A 62 11.38 -1.58 -5.77
N TRP A 63 11.83 -0.94 -4.70
CA TRP A 63 13.24 -0.72 -4.44
C TRP A 63 13.67 -1.56 -3.23
N PHE A 64 14.62 -2.46 -3.44
CA PHE A 64 15.18 -3.30 -2.38
C PHE A 64 16.57 -2.76 -2.02
N GLN A 65 16.66 -2.01 -0.92
CA GLN A 65 17.94 -1.56 -0.39
C GLN A 65 18.54 -2.66 0.48
N LYS A 66 19.69 -3.19 0.07
CA LYS A 66 20.50 -4.07 0.92
C LYS A 66 21.26 -3.17 1.91
N PHE A 67 20.91 -3.21 3.19
CA PHE A 67 21.74 -2.61 4.22
C PHE A 67 23.06 -3.40 4.31
N PRO A 68 24.23 -2.73 4.39
CA PRO A 68 25.49 -3.40 4.72
C PRO A 68 25.48 -3.98 6.14
#